data_AF-A0A353R785-F1
#
_entry.id   AF-A0A353R785-F1
#
_cell.length_a   1.000
_cell.length_b   1.000
_cell.length_c   1.000
_cell.angle_alpha   90.00
_cell.angle_beta   90.00
_cell.angle_gamma   90.00
#
_symmetry.space_group_name_H-M   'P 1'
#
loop_
_entity.id
_entity.type
_entity.pdbx_description
1 polymer ?
#
loop_
_entity_poly.entity_id
_entity_poly.type
_entity_poly.pdbx_seq_one_letter_code
_entity_poly.pdbx_strand_id
1 'polypeptide(L)'
;MRKGKLSRGNILAIIISSILVLDQFSKIWIKTHFTLHQSVNVLGKWFQLYFVENEGMAFGMAFGGDNGKLILSLFRVALSIFIMWYIARLLKKPDTPMGVLVGLSMVFVGAIGNIIDCAFYGLILSESGVTEVATMFPPGGGYGTFLHGKVVDMLYFPLID
;
A
#
# COMPACT_ATOMS: atom_id res chain seq x y z
N MET A 1 25.49 -29.87 -11.55
CA MET A 1 25.06 -28.51 -11.90
C MET A 1 25.01 -27.65 -10.64
N ARG A 2 25.90 -26.65 -10.50
CA ARG A 2 25.83 -25.65 -9.42
C ARG A 2 24.61 -24.76 -9.70
N LYS A 3 23.52 -24.88 -8.92
CA LYS A 3 22.47 -23.84 -8.93
C LYS A 3 23.15 -22.51 -8.57
N GLY A 4 23.20 -21.57 -9.50
CA GLY A 4 23.76 -20.24 -9.25
C GLY A 4 22.97 -19.60 -8.10
N LYS A 5 23.67 -19.19 -7.03
CA LYS A 5 23.01 -18.47 -5.94
C LYS A 5 22.43 -17.17 -6.50
N LEU A 6 21.16 -16.89 -6.19
CA LEU A 6 20.51 -15.63 -6.57
C LEU A 6 21.30 -14.43 -6.01
N SER A 7 21.43 -13.37 -6.80
CA SER A 7 22.06 -12.13 -6.32
C SER A 7 21.20 -11.48 -5.24
N ARG A 8 21.82 -10.68 -4.36
CA ARG A 8 21.08 -9.91 -3.33
C ARG A 8 19.98 -9.04 -3.97
N GLY A 9 20.28 -8.39 -5.10
CA GLY A 9 19.32 -7.60 -5.85
C GLY A 9 18.14 -8.43 -6.35
N ASN A 10 18.37 -9.63 -6.89
CA ASN A 10 17.30 -10.50 -7.35
C ASN A 10 16.41 -10.96 -6.19
N ILE A 11 16.99 -11.26 -5.03
CA ILE A 11 16.24 -11.62 -3.82
C ILE A 11 15.33 -10.46 -3.40
N LEU A 12 15.85 -9.23 -3.35
CA LEU A 12 15.04 -8.05 -3.02
C LEU A 12 13.93 -7.81 -4.06
N ALA A 13 14.23 -7.93 -5.35
CA ALA A 13 13.25 -7.76 -6.41
C ALA A 13 12.09 -8.76 -6.29
N ILE A 14 12.40 -10.03 -5.97
CA ILE A 14 11.38 -11.07 -5.73
C ILE A 14 10.55 -10.71 -4.49
N ILE A 15 11.18 -10.30 -3.40
CA ILE A 15 10.47 -9.92 -2.16
C ILE A 15 9.55 -8.72 -2.42
N ILE A 16 10.06 -7.64 -3.01
CA ILE A 16 9.29 -6.44 -3.33
C ILE A 16 8.11 -6.79 -4.25
N SER A 17 8.36 -7.53 -5.34
CA SER A 17 7.29 -7.87 -6.29
C SER A 17 6.23 -8.74 -5.65
N SER A 18 6.62 -9.73 -4.83
CA SER A 18 5.67 -10.62 -4.16
C SER A 18 4.82 -9.88 -3.15
N ILE A 19 5.43 -9.04 -2.31
CA ILE A 19 4.70 -8.24 -1.32
C ILE A 19 3.76 -7.24 -2.00
N LEU A 20 4.20 -6.59 -3.09
CA LEU A 20 3.37 -5.62 -3.81
C LEU A 20 2.14 -6.29 -4.44
N VAL A 21 2.32 -7.47 -5.04
CA VAL A 21 1.20 -8.25 -5.61
C VAL A 21 0.21 -8.65 -4.52
N LEU A 22 0.72 -9.14 -3.38
CA LEU A 22 -0.14 -9.51 -2.25
C LEU A 22 -0.88 -8.31 -1.66
N ASP A 23 -0.21 -7.16 -1.53
CA ASP A 23 -0.81 -5.91 -1.06
C ASP A 23 -1.97 -5.49 -1.97
N GLN A 24 -1.72 -5.34 -3.27
CA GLN A 24 -2.71 -4.86 -4.22
C GLN A 24 -3.85 -5.84 -4.42
N PHE A 25 -3.57 -7.15 -4.44
CA PHE A 25 -4.61 -8.17 -4.47
C PHE A 25 -5.51 -8.09 -3.24
N SER A 26 -4.92 -8.00 -2.04
CA SER A 26 -5.68 -7.95 -0.78
C SER A 26 -6.55 -6.69 -0.70
N LYS A 27 -6.02 -5.53 -1.11
CA LYS A 27 -6.76 -4.26 -1.11
C LYS A 27 -7.93 -4.25 -2.07
N ILE A 28 -7.75 -4.73 -3.31
CA ILE A 28 -8.83 -4.87 -4.29
C ILE A 28 -9.88 -5.85 -3.78
N TRP A 29 -9.45 -6.98 -3.19
CA TRP A 29 -10.36 -7.97 -2.62
C TRP A 29 -11.20 -7.37 -1.49
N ILE A 30 -10.58 -6.68 -0.54
CA ILE A 30 -11.28 -5.98 0.54
C ILE A 30 -12.30 -4.98 -0.04
N LYS A 31 -11.89 -4.09 -0.95
CA LYS A 31 -12.82 -3.11 -1.54
C LYS A 31 -14.03 -3.73 -2.24
N THR A 32 -13.88 -4.90 -2.83
CA THR A 32 -14.93 -5.56 -3.62
C THR A 32 -15.77 -6.56 -2.82
N HIS A 33 -15.38 -6.86 -1.58
CA HIS A 33 -16.07 -7.86 -0.74
C HIS A 33 -16.49 -7.34 0.64
N PHE A 34 -15.98 -6.18 1.06
CA PHE A 34 -16.30 -5.57 2.35
C PHE A 34 -17.02 -4.24 2.13
N THR A 35 -18.06 -4.00 2.94
CA THR A 35 -18.58 -2.63 3.10
C THR A 35 -17.64 -1.83 4.02
N LEU A 36 -17.65 -0.51 3.88
CA LEU A 36 -16.81 0.37 4.67
C LEU A 36 -17.09 0.17 6.17
N HIS A 37 -16.03 -0.02 6.97
CA HIS A 37 -16.06 -0.38 8.40
C HIS A 37 -16.57 -1.79 8.71
N GLN A 38 -16.71 -2.67 7.72
CA GLN A 38 -16.94 -4.08 8.00
C GLN A 38 -15.70 -4.70 8.65
N SER A 39 -15.93 -5.48 9.72
CA SER A 39 -14.89 -6.25 10.41
C SER A 39 -15.14 -7.75 10.30
N VAL A 40 -14.07 -8.52 10.11
CA VAL A 40 -14.06 -9.98 10.23
C VAL A 40 -12.92 -10.40 11.15
N ASN A 41 -13.26 -11.12 12.22
CA ASN A 41 -12.28 -11.71 13.14
C ASN A 41 -11.53 -12.86 12.44
N VAL A 42 -10.20 -12.76 12.37
CA VAL A 42 -9.35 -13.80 11.78
C VAL A 42 -8.75 -14.70 12.85
N LEU A 43 -8.20 -14.11 13.92
CA LEU A 43 -7.65 -14.85 15.05
C LEU A 43 -8.21 -14.29 16.36
N GLY A 44 -9.33 -14.87 16.80
CA GLY A 44 -10.05 -14.40 17.98
C GLY A 44 -10.40 -12.91 17.87
N LYS A 45 -10.30 -12.18 18.98
CA LYS A 45 -10.49 -10.72 18.98
C LYS A 45 -9.22 -9.94 18.61
N TRP A 46 -8.05 -10.59 18.64
CA TRP A 46 -6.73 -9.95 18.54
C TRP A 46 -6.33 -9.56 17.11
N PHE A 47 -6.79 -10.29 16.09
CA PHE A 47 -6.53 -9.93 14.69
C PHE A 47 -7.83 -9.95 13.89
N GLN A 48 -8.12 -8.80 13.27
CA GLN A 48 -9.31 -8.57 12.47
C GLN A 48 -8.91 -7.99 11.11
N LEU A 49 -9.69 -8.36 10.09
CA LEU A 49 -9.74 -7.61 8.84
C LEU A 49 -10.82 -6.56 8.98
N TYR A 50 -10.43 -5.30 9.12
CA TYR A 50 -11.32 -4.16 9.32
C TYR A 50 -11.12 -3.14 8.21
N PHE A 51 -12.10 -3.02 7.31
CA PHE A 51 -11.95 -2.21 6.12
C PHE A 51 -12.09 -0.71 6.42
N VAL A 52 -11.01 0.04 6.18
CA VAL A 52 -10.95 1.50 6.28
C VAL A 52 -10.30 2.09 5.02
N GLU A 53 -10.78 3.26 4.62
CA GLU A 53 -10.12 4.08 3.59
C GLU A 53 -9.51 5.31 4.24
N ASN A 54 -8.25 5.59 3.92
CA ASN A 54 -7.54 6.78 4.36
C ASN A 54 -7.30 7.71 3.16
N GLU A 55 -7.53 9.00 3.32
CA GLU A 55 -7.18 10.02 2.32
C GLU A 55 -5.66 10.13 2.06
N GLY A 56 -4.86 9.31 2.75
CA GLY A 56 -3.41 9.25 2.66
C GLY A 56 -2.72 10.17 3.67
N MET A 57 -3.46 10.64 4.69
CA MET A 57 -3.01 11.61 5.69
C MET A 57 -2.51 10.88 6.94
N ALA A 58 -1.33 11.25 7.42
CA ALA A 58 -0.84 10.79 8.72
C ALA A 58 -1.42 11.68 9.84
N PHE A 59 -1.82 11.09 10.97
CA PHE A 59 -2.32 11.79 12.17
C PHE A 59 -3.58 12.65 11.98
N GLY A 60 -4.42 12.35 10.98
CA GLY A 60 -5.72 13.01 10.80
C GLY A 60 -5.67 14.49 10.40
N MET A 61 -4.49 15.05 10.11
CA MET A 61 -4.36 16.44 9.66
C MET A 61 -4.60 16.54 8.15
N ALA A 62 -5.78 16.99 7.76
CA ALA A 62 -6.07 17.43 6.40
C ALA A 62 -5.47 18.80 6.14
N PHE A 63 -4.21 18.83 5.71
CA PHE A 63 -3.65 20.06 5.16
C PHE A 63 -4.27 20.31 3.78
N GLY A 64 -4.90 21.48 3.58
CA GLY A 64 -5.08 22.08 2.25
C GLY A 64 -6.03 21.42 1.24
N GLY A 65 -6.93 20.51 1.65
CA GLY A 65 -7.90 19.86 0.75
C GLY A 65 -7.23 19.05 -0.38
N ASP A 66 -7.78 19.09 -1.59
CA ASP A 66 -7.26 18.36 -2.76
C ASP A 66 -5.78 18.69 -3.04
N ASN A 67 -5.39 19.97 -2.90
CA ASN A 67 -4.02 20.42 -3.12
C ASN A 67 -3.04 19.78 -2.11
N GLY A 68 -3.44 19.65 -0.85
CA GLY A 68 -2.57 19.03 0.14
C GLY A 68 -2.49 17.50 -0.01
N LYS A 69 -3.57 16.85 -0.45
CA LYS A 69 -3.53 15.43 -0.85
C LYS A 69 -2.55 15.20 -2.01
N LEU A 70 -2.57 16.07 -3.00
CA LEU A 70 -1.63 16.01 -4.12
C LEU A 70 -0.18 16.22 -3.64
N ILE A 71 0.09 17.23 -2.82
CA ILE A 71 1.42 17.49 -2.25
C ILE A 71 1.92 16.27 -1.47
N LEU A 72 1.07 15.66 -0.63
CA LEU A 72 1.44 14.50 0.17
C LEU A 72 1.73 13.27 -0.71
N SER A 73 0.95 13.09 -1.77
CA SER A 73 1.18 12.02 -2.76
C SER A 73 2.51 12.23 -3.50
N LEU A 74 2.80 13.45 -3.94
CA LEU A 74 4.07 13.80 -4.58
C LEU A 74 5.26 13.63 -3.64
N PHE A 75 5.12 14.03 -2.37
CA PHE A 75 6.14 13.80 -1.34
C PHE A 75 6.43 12.31 -1.16
N ARG A 76 5.39 11.46 -1.12
CA ARG A 76 5.53 10.00 -1.03
C ARG A 76 6.29 9.43 -2.24
N VAL A 77 6.03 9.93 -3.44
CA VAL A 77 6.76 9.56 -4.66
C VAL A 77 8.23 9.95 -4.56
N ALA A 78 8.53 11.18 -4.17
CA ALA A 78 9.91 11.66 -3.99
C ALA A 78 10.67 10.84 -2.95
N LEU A 79 10.04 10.55 -1.80
CA LEU A 79 10.61 9.71 -0.75
C LEU A 79 10.86 8.28 -1.25
N SER A 80 9.95 7.71 -2.03
CA SER A 80 10.10 6.36 -2.60
C SER A 80 11.29 6.28 -3.58
N ILE A 81 11.47 7.31 -4.43
CA ILE A 81 12.64 7.43 -5.31
C ILE A 81 13.94 7.50 -4.49
N PHE A 82 13.94 8.30 -3.42
CA PHE A 82 15.08 8.39 -2.52
C PHE A 82 15.42 7.05 -1.85
N ILE A 83 14.41 6.33 -1.34
CA ILE A 83 14.61 5.01 -0.71
C ILE A 83 15.15 4.01 -1.73
N MET A 84 14.60 3.96 -2.95
CA MET A 84 15.10 3.08 -4.02
C MET A 84 16.57 3.38 -4.35
N TRP A 85 16.92 4.66 -4.51
CA TRP A 85 18.31 5.08 -4.73
C TRP A 85 19.21 4.65 -3.56
N TYR A 86 18.74 4.80 -2.32
CA TYR A 86 19.50 4.42 -1.13
C TYR A 86 19.71 2.90 -1.04
N ILE A 87 18.69 2.10 -1.33
CA ILE A 87 18.80 0.63 -1.46
C ILE A 87 19.83 0.27 -2.52
N ALA A 88 19.78 0.90 -3.70
CA ALA A 88 20.76 0.66 -4.77
C ALA A 88 22.19 1.02 -4.35
N ARG A 89 22.37 2.08 -3.56
CA ARG A 89 23.68 2.45 -3.00
C ARG A 89 24.16 1.43 -1.98
N LEU A 90 23.28 0.94 -1.11
CA LEU A 90 23.60 -0.07 -0.10
C LEU A 90 23.89 -1.44 -0.70
N LEU A 91 23.24 -1.82 -1.81
CA LEU A 91 23.52 -3.06 -2.53
C LEU A 91 24.96 -3.14 -3.06
N LYS A 92 25.59 -2.00 -3.36
CA LYS A 92 27.00 -1.92 -3.77
C LYS A 92 27.98 -2.10 -2.62
N LYS A 93 27.52 -2.02 -1.37
CA LYS A 93 28.35 -2.22 -0.18
C LYS A 93 28.31 -3.70 0.26
N PRO A 94 29.43 -4.43 0.18
CA PRO A 94 29.45 -5.86 0.52
C PRO A 94 29.07 -6.11 1.98
N ASP A 95 29.48 -5.23 2.90
CA ASP A 95 29.28 -5.39 4.34
C ASP A 95 27.88 -5.00 4.84
N THR A 96 27.01 -4.49 3.96
CA THR A 96 25.64 -4.16 4.38
C THR A 96 24.90 -5.46 4.73
N PRO A 97 24.32 -5.61 5.93
CA PRO A 97 23.56 -6.81 6.27
C PRO A 97 22.32 -6.97 5.39
N MET A 98 21.96 -8.21 5.05
CA MET A 98 20.77 -8.47 4.22
C MET A 98 19.48 -8.01 4.91
N GLY A 99 19.39 -8.12 6.24
CA GLY A 99 18.24 -7.65 7.01
C GLY A 99 17.94 -6.16 6.85
N VAL A 100 18.98 -5.32 6.75
CA VAL A 100 18.83 -3.86 6.50
C VAL A 100 18.21 -3.62 5.13
N LEU A 101 18.68 -4.32 4.10
CA LEU A 101 18.14 -4.21 2.76
C LEU A 101 16.69 -4.68 2.67
N VAL A 102 16.37 -5.80 3.32
CA VAL A 102 15.00 -6.34 3.37
C VAL A 102 14.07 -5.38 4.10
N GLY A 103 14.47 -4.86 5.26
CA GLY A 103 13.67 -3.88 6.01
C GLY A 103 13.40 -2.59 5.21
N LEU A 104 14.43 -2.03 4.57
CA LEU A 104 14.23 -0.88 3.68
C LEU A 104 13.34 -1.21 2.47
N SER A 105 13.46 -2.41 1.92
CA SER A 105 12.62 -2.88 0.82
C SER A 105 11.16 -3.05 1.24
N MET A 106 10.89 -3.46 2.49
CA MET A 106 9.55 -3.54 3.07
C MET A 106 8.92 -2.15 3.25
N VAL A 107 9.70 -1.17 3.71
CA VAL A 107 9.23 0.24 3.78
C VAL A 107 8.95 0.77 2.37
N PHE A 108 9.85 0.52 1.42
CA PHE A 108 9.69 0.92 0.02
C PHE A 108 8.42 0.32 -0.61
N VAL A 109 8.20 -0.99 -0.48
CA VAL A 109 7.06 -1.64 -1.11
C VAL A 109 5.73 -1.17 -0.54
N GLY A 110 5.65 -0.90 0.77
CA GLY A 110 4.46 -0.30 1.38
C GLY A 110 4.19 1.12 0.87
N ALA A 111 5.24 1.93 0.70
CA ALA A 111 5.11 3.27 0.13
C ALA A 111 4.61 3.22 -1.32
N ILE A 112 5.14 2.31 -2.14
CA ILE A 112 4.70 2.10 -3.53
C ILE A 112 3.26 1.61 -3.60
N GLY A 113 2.86 0.64 -2.77
CA GLY A 113 1.46 0.18 -2.70
C GLY A 113 0.50 1.36 -2.45
N ASN A 114 0.81 2.21 -1.47
CA ASN A 114 -0.02 3.38 -1.19
C ASN A 114 0.03 4.46 -2.29
N ILE A 115 1.10 4.53 -3.08
CA ILE A 115 1.13 5.38 -4.29
C ILE A 115 0.19 4.81 -5.35
N ILE A 116 0.15 3.49 -5.55
CA ILE A 116 -0.74 2.84 -6.52
C ILE A 116 -2.20 3.10 -6.15
N ASP A 117 -2.56 2.94 -4.87
CA ASP A 117 -3.92 3.24 -4.39
C ASP A 117 -4.33 4.68 -4.72
N CYS A 118 -3.51 5.65 -4.33
CA CYS A 118 -3.78 7.07 -4.60
C CYS A 118 -3.82 7.36 -6.10
N ALA A 119 -2.91 6.80 -6.88
CA ALA A 119 -2.81 7.04 -8.30
C ALA A 119 -4.01 6.48 -9.08
N PHE A 120 -4.48 5.28 -8.74
CA PHE A 120 -5.38 4.53 -9.61
C PHE A 120 -6.75 4.20 -9.01
N TYR A 121 -6.88 4.00 -7.70
CA TYR A 121 -8.15 3.48 -7.15
C TYR A 121 -9.31 4.45 -7.34
N GLY A 122 -9.05 5.76 -7.31
CA GLY A 122 -10.05 6.77 -7.65
C GLY A 122 -10.53 6.66 -9.10
N LEU A 123 -9.68 6.22 -10.03
CA LEU A 123 -10.02 6.08 -11.44
C LEU A 123 -10.81 4.80 -11.75
N ILE A 124 -10.47 3.69 -11.08
CA ILE A 124 -10.90 2.34 -11.47
C ILE A 124 -11.97 1.72 -10.56
N LEU A 125 -12.22 2.27 -9.37
CA LEU A 125 -13.19 1.72 -8.43
C LEU A 125 -14.29 2.75 -8.16
N SER A 126 -15.50 2.28 -7.85
CA SER A 126 -16.54 3.11 -7.27
C SER A 126 -16.20 3.46 -5.81
N GLU A 127 -16.94 4.41 -5.25
CA GLU A 127 -16.84 4.74 -3.85
C GLU A 127 -17.28 3.54 -2.99
N SER A 128 -16.59 3.34 -1.87
CA SER A 128 -16.92 2.30 -0.90
C SER A 128 -18.05 2.79 0.00
N GLY A 129 -19.15 2.04 0.08
CA GLY A 129 -20.30 2.39 0.91
C GLY A 129 -20.37 1.57 2.20
N VAL A 130 -21.19 2.02 3.15
CA VAL A 130 -21.51 1.23 4.36
C VAL A 130 -22.55 0.13 4.08
N THR A 131 -23.28 0.23 2.98
CA THR A 131 -24.30 -0.75 2.54
C THR A 131 -23.87 -1.56 1.32
N GLU A 132 -22.96 -1.04 0.50
CA GLU A 132 -22.57 -1.62 -0.78
C GLU A 132 -21.05 -1.68 -0.91
N VAL A 133 -20.57 -2.75 -1.54
CA VAL A 133 -19.15 -2.94 -1.87
C VAL A 133 -18.76 -2.13 -3.10
N ALA A 134 -17.47 -1.80 -3.23
CA ALA A 134 -17.00 -1.08 -4.41
C ALA A 134 -17.03 -1.97 -5.67
N THR A 135 -17.43 -1.39 -6.79
CA THR A 135 -17.42 -2.03 -8.11
C THR A 135 -16.19 -1.58 -8.88
N MET A 136 -15.56 -2.51 -9.60
CA MET A 136 -14.43 -2.20 -10.49
C MET A 136 -14.95 -1.78 -11.88
N PHE A 137 -14.35 -0.73 -12.44
CA PHE A 137 -14.72 -0.10 -13.71
C PHE A 137 -16.23 0.21 -13.81
N PRO A 138 -16.79 0.98 -12.85
CA PRO A 138 -18.19 1.39 -12.92
C PRO A 138 -18.45 2.18 -14.21
N PRO A 139 -19.65 2.06 -14.83
CA PRO A 139 -19.95 2.71 -16.11
C PRO A 139 -19.79 4.25 -16.10
N GLY A 140 -19.95 4.89 -14.94
CA GLY A 140 -19.78 6.33 -14.75
C GLY A 140 -18.35 6.80 -14.51
N GLY A 141 -17.36 5.90 -14.50
CA GLY A 141 -16.00 6.18 -14.04
C GLY A 141 -15.85 6.03 -12.52
N GLY A 142 -14.62 5.91 -12.06
CA GLY A 142 -14.34 5.76 -10.62
C GLY A 142 -14.66 7.00 -9.80
N TYR A 143 -14.57 6.88 -8.46
CA TYR A 143 -14.96 7.94 -7.51
C TYR A 143 -14.05 9.18 -7.48
N GLY A 144 -12.93 9.17 -8.20
CA GLY A 144 -11.95 10.25 -8.15
C GLY A 144 -11.04 10.30 -9.37
N THR A 145 -10.01 11.14 -9.27
CA THR A 145 -9.04 11.37 -10.35
C THR A 145 -7.68 10.76 -10.01
N PHE A 146 -6.72 10.87 -10.94
CA PHE A 146 -5.35 10.43 -10.72
C PHE A 146 -4.76 11.11 -9.48
N LEU A 147 -4.09 10.34 -8.61
CA LEU A 147 -3.53 10.75 -7.32
C LEU A 147 -4.55 11.16 -6.23
N HIS A 148 -5.85 11.03 -6.51
CA HIS A 148 -6.92 11.33 -5.55
C HIS A 148 -7.63 10.08 -5.01
N GLY A 149 -7.11 8.89 -5.29
CA GLY A 149 -7.56 7.66 -4.63
C GLY A 149 -7.28 7.66 -3.12
N LYS A 150 -8.10 6.94 -2.37
CA LYS A 150 -7.92 6.67 -0.94
C LYS A 150 -7.07 5.41 -0.78
N VAL A 151 -6.16 5.43 0.19
CA VAL A 151 -5.36 4.29 0.62
C VAL A 151 -6.27 3.29 1.34
N VAL A 152 -6.13 2.01 1.03
CA VAL A 152 -6.94 0.95 1.65
C VAL A 152 -6.17 0.32 2.79
N ASP A 153 -6.74 0.38 3.98
CA ASP A 153 -6.23 -0.25 5.19
C ASP A 153 -7.20 -1.35 5.65
N MET A 154 -6.65 -2.45 6.16
CA MET A 154 -7.44 -3.64 6.51
C MET A 154 -6.93 -4.40 7.73
N LEU A 155 -5.62 -4.34 8.02
CA LEU A 155 -5.04 -5.13 9.10
C LEU A 155 -5.24 -4.41 10.44
N TYR A 156 -6.11 -4.94 11.29
CA TYR A 156 -6.45 -4.36 12.58
C TYR A 156 -6.10 -5.29 13.74
N PHE A 157 -5.35 -4.76 14.71
CA PHE A 157 -4.87 -5.47 15.89
C PHE A 157 -5.22 -4.67 17.15
N PRO A 158 -6.40 -4.86 17.77
CA PRO A 158 -6.76 -4.17 19.00
C PRO A 158 -5.81 -4.58 20.13
N LEU A 159 -5.21 -3.58 20.80
CA LEU A 159 -4.26 -3.78 21.90
C LEU A 159 -4.93 -3.80 23.28
N ILE A 160 -6.13 -3.21 23.39
CA ILE A 160 -6.92 -3.08 24.61
C ILE A 160 -8.38 -3.26 24.19
N ASP A 161 -9.16 -3.99 25.00
CA ASP A 161 -10.60 -4.22 24.82
C ASP A 161 -11.44 -2.96 25.09
#